data_AF-A0A847XQH9-F1
#
_entry.id   AF-A0A847XQH9-F1
#
_cell.length_a   1.000
_cell.length_b   1.000
_cell.length_c   1.000
_cell.angle_alpha   90.00
_cell.angle_beta   90.00
_cell.angle_gamma   90.00
#
_symmetry.space_group_name_H-M   'P 1'
#
loop_
_entity.id
_entity.type
_entity.pdbx_description
1 polymer ?
#
loop_
_entity_poly.entity_id
_entity_poly.type
_entity_poly.pdbx_seq_one_letter_code
_entity_poly.pdbx_strand_id
1 'polypeptide(L)'
;MRYFLTGILYIVFVLLSQEFSHAQQIADSGLSVNVAGSTVSEENSALDYTVSKTVVRGFVTSSGNEFPVQLGAFRLRINAEAFLLEVKKYIDENAIIVNEDGYHKVRISRNPRPGVPERKESVDEILISDKSQDTILPASDTLQAELIAESDSTVIAEFTSVESLHAAESEQTPAGGIIFFGDDNPWLKRINYFGKSITFVNTLIIIISISIATMLILLVVILLNRRRMERKEKLHQYLLENYQGLIVDYLFGNAKPDDFRPIASDNYRRQVLIDQMIDVSKNLKGEEAKKLLGLYKDLGLDKDSIKRAEDIRWHKKVKGFRELAFMNIKDANDVIYKALNSSNDILRMEAQIALVRLGEENPFEFLSHLTRPFSLWGQITLHELIVQHNIPVPPFKQCLKSANVSVAMFALRMIREFKQKDAEDEIREILLRPEPEIRQLAVQVAGDLEMRSTLEPMKKMYKNQDYNISLEIIKSMGKMPDPSMMGFLKLVLDKEDDVQLQIEATKAIENMGDEGVNTLVKLMKSEYKNYNIIVKHVLDRRIS
;
A
#
# COMPACT_ATOMS: atom_id res chain seq x y z
N MET A 1 -0.61 -23.40 36.96
CA MET A 1 0.63 -23.44 36.15
C MET A 1 0.36 -23.82 34.68
N ARG A 2 -0.12 -25.04 34.34
CA ARG A 2 -0.38 -25.47 32.93
C ARG A 2 -1.14 -24.44 32.08
N TYR A 3 -2.28 -23.93 32.56
CA TYR A 3 -3.12 -22.95 31.83
C TYR A 3 -2.43 -21.62 31.50
N PHE A 4 -1.44 -21.21 32.31
CA PHE A 4 -0.71 -19.96 32.09
C PHE A 4 0.33 -20.11 30.97
N LEU A 5 1.02 -21.27 30.95
CA LEU A 5 1.99 -21.60 29.90
C LEU A 5 1.30 -21.76 28.52
N THR A 6 0.12 -22.40 28.48
CA THR A 6 -0.68 -22.51 27.25
C THR A 6 -1.21 -21.16 26.78
N GLY A 7 -1.55 -20.24 27.69
CA GLY A 7 -1.96 -18.87 27.35
C GLY A 7 -0.85 -18.09 26.68
N ILE A 8 0.37 -18.12 27.23
CA ILE A 8 1.55 -17.45 26.64
C ILE A 8 1.89 -18.05 25.27
N LEU A 9 1.88 -19.38 25.13
CA LEU A 9 2.15 -20.05 23.85
C LEU A 9 1.12 -19.67 22.77
N TYR A 10 -0.15 -19.53 23.16
CA TYR A 10 -1.24 -19.10 22.27
C TYR A 10 -1.08 -17.62 21.85
N ILE A 11 -0.72 -16.72 22.77
CA ILE A 11 -0.47 -15.31 22.48
C ILE A 11 0.71 -15.14 21.51
N VAL A 12 1.81 -15.87 21.72
CA VAL A 12 2.97 -15.86 20.81
C VAL A 12 2.59 -16.42 19.42
N PHE A 13 1.77 -17.46 19.37
CA PHE A 13 1.27 -18.03 18.11
C PHE A 13 0.35 -17.04 17.34
N VAL A 14 -0.52 -16.31 18.05
CA VAL A 14 -1.40 -15.29 17.45
C VAL A 14 -0.59 -14.11 16.92
N LEU A 15 0.38 -13.60 17.68
CA LEU A 15 1.24 -12.48 17.25
C LEU A 15 2.07 -12.85 16.01
N LEU A 16 2.70 -14.03 15.99
CA LEU A 16 3.43 -14.55 14.83
C LEU A 16 2.52 -14.76 13.60
N SER A 17 1.24 -15.06 13.81
CA SER A 17 0.27 -15.25 12.71
C SER A 17 -0.25 -13.92 12.15
N GLN A 18 -0.33 -12.86 12.97
CA GLN A 18 -0.83 -11.56 12.54
C GLN A 18 0.19 -10.78 11.69
N GLU A 19 1.48 -10.78 12.05
CA GLU A 19 2.51 -10.08 11.26
C GLU A 19 2.67 -10.68 9.85
N PHE A 20 2.63 -12.01 9.72
CA PHE A 20 2.74 -12.69 8.43
C PHE A 20 1.56 -12.43 7.48
N SER A 21 0.37 -12.10 8.00
CA SER A 21 -0.82 -11.92 7.15
C SER A 21 -0.89 -10.54 6.49
N HIS A 22 -0.37 -9.49 7.12
CA HIS A 22 -0.49 -8.11 6.60
C HIS A 22 0.71 -7.68 5.73
N ALA A 23 1.93 -8.08 6.07
CA ALA A 23 3.12 -7.68 5.29
C ALA A 23 3.13 -8.31 3.88
N GLN A 24 2.78 -9.59 3.77
CA GLN A 24 2.78 -10.33 2.51
C GLN A 24 1.69 -9.83 1.53
N GLN A 25 0.51 -9.47 2.04
CA GLN A 25 -0.62 -9.02 1.19
C GLN A 25 -0.41 -7.65 0.54
N ILE A 26 0.45 -6.80 1.10
CA ILE A 26 0.69 -5.44 0.58
C ILE A 26 1.87 -5.43 -0.40
N ALA A 27 2.90 -6.25 -0.17
CA ALA A 27 4.04 -6.38 -1.08
C ALA A 27 3.70 -7.10 -2.39
N ASP A 28 2.88 -8.16 -2.35
CA ASP A 28 2.50 -8.95 -3.54
C ASP A 28 1.45 -8.27 -4.43
N SER A 29 1.16 -6.97 -4.25
CA SER A 29 0.18 -6.21 -5.06
C SER A 29 0.73 -5.64 -6.38
N GLY A 30 2.04 -5.77 -6.64
CA GLY A 30 2.62 -5.62 -7.99
C GLY A 30 2.67 -4.21 -8.58
N LEU A 31 2.41 -3.17 -7.78
CA LEU A 31 2.44 -1.75 -8.18
C LEU A 31 3.55 -0.98 -7.44
N SER A 32 4.79 -1.43 -7.63
CA SER A 32 6.01 -0.67 -7.31
C SER A 32 6.82 -0.42 -8.58
N VAL A 33 6.67 0.78 -9.14
CA VAL A 33 7.47 1.24 -10.28
C VAL A 33 8.87 1.61 -9.79
N ASN A 34 9.83 0.70 -9.94
CA ASN A 34 11.25 1.02 -9.78
C ASN A 34 11.78 1.64 -11.08
N VAL A 35 12.10 2.93 -11.04
CA VAL A 35 12.89 3.59 -12.09
C VAL A 35 14.35 3.15 -11.92
N ALA A 36 14.96 2.69 -13.01
CA ALA A 36 16.31 2.15 -13.00
C ALA A 36 17.40 3.22 -12.78
N GLY A 37 18.42 2.87 -11.99
CA GLY A 37 19.67 3.59 -11.84
C GLY A 37 20.80 2.58 -11.64
N SER A 38 21.86 2.67 -12.46
CA SER A 38 22.88 1.62 -12.59
C SER A 38 24.12 1.85 -11.72
N THR A 39 24.48 0.80 -10.95
CA THR A 39 25.86 0.34 -10.60
C THR A 39 26.94 1.35 -10.15
N VAL A 40 27.55 1.13 -8.97
CA VAL A 40 28.96 0.65 -8.81
C VAL A 40 29.39 0.56 -7.32
N SER A 41 30.06 -0.56 -6.97
CA SER A 41 30.94 -0.88 -5.81
C SER A 41 30.58 -0.57 -4.34
N GLU A 42 30.85 -1.55 -3.48
CA GLU A 42 30.83 -1.45 -2.01
C GLU A 42 32.05 -0.68 -1.45
N GLU A 43 31.82 0.31 -0.57
CA GLU A 43 32.65 0.55 0.63
C GLU A 43 31.92 1.51 1.60
N ASN A 44 32.24 1.44 2.89
CA ASN A 44 31.52 2.07 4.02
C ASN A 44 30.93 3.47 3.77
N SER A 45 29.62 3.58 3.57
CA SER A 45 28.93 4.86 3.40
C SER A 45 27.82 5.07 4.44
N ALA A 46 27.92 6.16 5.22
CA ALA A 46 26.71 6.88 5.60
C ALA A 46 26.00 7.28 4.30
N LEU A 47 24.67 7.19 4.26
CA LEU A 47 23.90 7.58 3.07
C LEU A 47 24.16 9.07 2.79
N ASP A 48 24.93 9.36 1.74
CA ASP A 48 25.14 10.71 1.24
C ASP A 48 24.01 11.02 0.26
N TYR A 49 23.18 11.98 0.64
CA TYR A 49 22.02 12.46 -0.11
C TYR A 49 22.44 13.77 -0.75
N THR A 50 22.10 13.94 -2.02
CA THR A 50 22.39 15.17 -2.78
C THR A 50 21.11 15.68 -3.44
N VAL A 51 20.47 16.67 -2.81
CA VAL A 51 19.27 17.32 -3.32
C VAL A 51 19.64 18.16 -4.55
N SER A 52 19.27 17.65 -5.73
CA SER A 52 19.30 18.42 -6.97
C SER A 52 18.40 19.65 -6.85
N LYS A 53 18.94 20.84 -7.20
CA LYS A 53 18.26 22.15 -7.07
C LYS A 53 16.86 22.12 -7.67
N THR A 54 15.84 22.06 -6.80
CA THR A 54 14.43 22.02 -7.18
C THR A 54 13.70 23.19 -6.54
N VAL A 55 13.21 24.12 -7.34
CA VAL A 55 12.47 25.30 -6.84
C VAL A 55 11.00 24.91 -6.61
N VAL A 56 10.71 24.43 -5.41
CA VAL A 56 9.35 24.07 -4.99
C VAL A 56 8.56 25.34 -4.68
N ARG A 57 7.48 25.61 -5.43
CA ARG A 57 6.55 26.73 -5.17
C ARG A 57 5.24 26.20 -4.58
N GLY A 58 4.99 26.53 -3.31
CA GLY A 58 3.70 26.56 -2.59
C GLY A 58 2.65 25.49 -2.88
N PHE A 59 2.33 24.66 -1.88
CA PHE A 59 1.29 23.62 -2.02
C PHE A 59 -0.08 24.11 -1.51
N VAL A 60 -1.13 23.93 -2.32
CA VAL A 60 -2.53 24.10 -1.88
C VAL A 60 -3.05 22.77 -1.38
N THR A 61 -3.31 22.67 -0.07
CA THR A 61 -3.78 21.43 0.58
C THR A 61 -5.01 21.70 1.44
N SER A 62 -6.03 20.85 1.32
CA SER A 62 -7.30 20.95 2.07
C SER A 62 -7.22 20.52 3.54
N SER A 63 -6.11 19.93 3.97
CA SER A 63 -5.85 19.63 5.39
C SER A 63 -5.49 20.89 6.18
N GLY A 64 -5.80 20.92 7.48
CA GLY A 64 -5.40 21.98 8.42
C GLY A 64 -3.94 21.92 8.89
N ASN A 65 -3.17 20.91 8.47
CA ASN A 65 -1.81 20.66 8.94
C ASN A 65 -0.77 21.65 8.37
N GLU A 66 0.13 22.19 9.21
CA GLU A 66 1.17 23.16 8.81
C GLU A 66 2.27 22.53 7.95
N PHE A 67 2.51 21.22 8.13
CA PHE A 67 3.54 20.44 7.42
C PHE A 67 2.89 19.32 6.58
N PRO A 68 2.18 19.64 5.48
CA PRO A 68 1.35 18.68 4.78
C PRO A 68 2.12 17.73 3.85
N VAL A 69 3.34 18.06 3.45
CA VAL A 69 4.12 17.28 2.48
C VAL A 69 5.24 16.51 3.19
N GLN A 70 5.24 15.19 2.99
CA GLN A 70 6.30 14.28 3.45
C GLN A 70 7.30 14.04 2.31
N LEU A 71 8.58 14.30 2.57
CA LEU A 71 9.67 14.05 1.60
C LEU A 71 10.38 12.70 1.81
N GLY A 72 10.34 12.16 3.03
CA GLY A 72 10.98 10.87 3.34
C GLY A 72 10.46 10.26 4.64
N ALA A 73 10.62 8.94 4.78
CA ALA A 73 10.29 8.19 5.99
C ALA A 73 11.37 7.15 6.28
N PHE A 74 11.99 7.25 7.46
CA PHE A 74 13.19 6.49 7.79
C PHE A 74 12.99 5.66 9.06
N ARG A 75 13.50 4.42 9.07
CA ARG A 75 13.48 3.55 10.27
C ARG A 75 14.51 3.96 11.33
N LEU A 76 15.59 4.60 10.91
CA LEU A 76 16.65 5.08 11.80
C LEU A 76 16.61 6.60 11.84
N ARG A 77 16.58 7.15 13.06
CA ARG A 77 16.52 8.59 13.32
C ARG A 77 17.68 9.35 12.67
N ILE A 78 18.89 8.78 12.71
CA ILE A 78 20.10 9.42 12.18
C ILE A 78 20.01 9.68 10.66
N ASN A 79 19.32 8.80 9.90
CA ASN A 79 19.10 9.00 8.47
C ASN A 79 18.06 10.09 8.20
N ALA A 80 17.05 10.22 9.06
CA ALA A 80 16.08 11.32 8.99
C ALA A 80 16.73 12.67 9.35
N GLU A 81 17.60 12.70 10.37
CA GLU A 81 18.32 13.91 10.79
C GLU A 81 19.33 14.36 9.73
N ALA A 82 20.03 13.41 9.11
CA ALA A 82 20.89 13.70 7.97
C ALA A 82 20.05 14.28 6.80
N PHE A 83 19.04 13.56 6.30
CA PHE A 83 18.19 14.03 5.21
C PHE A 83 17.53 15.39 5.51
N LEU A 84 17.13 15.64 6.76
CA LEU A 84 16.59 16.93 7.21
C LEU A 84 17.57 18.09 6.98
N LEU A 85 18.87 17.90 7.18
CA LEU A 85 19.87 18.95 7.03
C LEU A 85 19.95 19.48 5.59
N GLU A 86 19.91 18.61 4.57
CA GLU A 86 19.83 19.08 3.19
C GLU A 86 18.45 19.61 2.80
N VAL A 87 17.37 18.99 3.30
CA VAL A 87 16.02 19.55 3.10
C VAL A 87 15.95 20.99 3.61
N LYS A 88 16.54 21.29 4.78
CA LYS A 88 16.63 22.66 5.30
C LYS A 88 17.49 23.59 4.45
N LYS A 89 18.62 23.09 3.96
CA LYS A 89 19.58 23.85 3.15
C LYS A 89 19.08 24.18 1.73
N TYR A 90 18.28 23.30 1.14
CA TYR A 90 17.91 23.38 -0.29
C TYR A 90 16.41 23.49 -0.59
N ILE A 91 15.52 23.19 0.37
CA ILE A 91 14.07 23.13 0.14
C ILE A 91 13.30 24.00 1.14
N ASP A 92 13.39 23.70 2.44
CA ASP A 92 12.63 24.37 3.50
C ASP A 92 13.35 24.39 4.85
N GLU A 93 13.84 25.56 5.26
CA GLU A 93 14.46 25.82 6.57
C GLU A 93 13.59 25.35 7.75
N ASN A 94 12.27 25.42 7.60
CA ASN A 94 11.30 25.05 8.61
C ASN A 94 10.98 23.56 8.66
N ALA A 95 11.59 22.72 7.83
CA ALA A 95 11.32 21.29 7.81
C ALA A 95 11.47 20.63 9.20
N ILE A 96 10.66 19.61 9.46
CA ILE A 96 10.63 18.89 10.75
C ILE A 96 10.65 17.37 10.55
N ILE A 97 11.07 16.65 11.59
CA ILE A 97 10.87 15.20 11.71
C ILE A 97 9.66 14.96 12.61
N VAL A 98 8.73 14.14 12.12
CA VAL A 98 7.55 13.67 12.88
C VAL A 98 7.62 12.16 13.03
N ASN A 99 7.41 11.65 14.25
CA ASN A 99 7.45 10.23 14.55
C ASN A 99 6.03 9.65 14.48
N GLU A 100 5.77 8.81 13.48
CA GLU A 100 4.47 8.16 13.26
C GLU A 100 4.68 6.74 12.71
N ASP A 101 3.83 5.80 13.10
CA ASP A 101 3.80 4.42 12.58
C ASP A 101 5.14 3.65 12.68
N GLY A 102 6.01 4.06 13.60
CA GLY A 102 7.36 3.49 13.76
C GLY A 102 8.42 4.05 12.80
N TYR A 103 8.12 5.15 12.08
CA TYR A 103 9.04 5.83 11.18
C TYR A 103 9.28 7.30 11.57
N HIS A 104 10.50 7.77 11.33
CA HIS A 104 10.89 9.16 11.39
C HIS A 104 10.60 9.81 10.02
N LYS A 105 9.50 10.56 9.92
CA LYS A 105 9.01 11.16 8.67
C LYS A 105 9.50 12.60 8.56
N VAL A 106 10.28 12.93 7.52
CA VAL A 106 10.73 14.30 7.24
C VAL A 106 9.65 15.02 6.42
N ARG A 107 9.18 16.16 6.94
CA ARG A 107 8.09 16.95 6.35
C ARG A 107 8.48 18.41 6.16
N ILE A 108 7.91 19.03 5.12
CA ILE A 108 8.08 20.45 4.79
C ILE A 108 6.78 21.22 4.99
N SER A 109 6.92 22.53 5.25
CA SER A 109 5.82 23.46 5.41
C SER A 109 5.07 23.73 4.09
N ARG A 110 3.89 24.33 4.19
CA ARG A 110 3.07 24.74 3.01
C ARG A 110 3.80 25.67 2.05
N ASN A 111 4.61 26.57 2.59
CA ASN A 111 5.34 27.62 1.87
C ASN A 111 6.83 27.43 2.10
N PRO A 112 7.44 26.39 1.50
CA PRO A 112 8.84 26.04 1.74
C PRO A 112 9.76 27.18 1.31
N ARG A 113 10.76 27.49 2.15
CA ARG A 113 11.80 28.49 1.84
C ARG A 113 13.18 27.90 2.11
N PRO A 114 14.09 27.79 1.12
CA PRO A 114 15.43 27.29 1.36
C PRO A 114 16.18 28.24 2.30
N GLY A 115 16.87 27.68 3.30
CA GLY A 115 17.70 28.46 4.21
C GLY A 115 18.80 29.22 3.45
N VAL A 116 19.06 30.47 3.84
CA VAL A 116 20.15 31.25 3.24
C VAL A 116 21.49 30.62 3.66
N PRO A 117 22.36 30.21 2.73
CA PRO A 117 23.67 29.68 3.11
C PRO A 117 24.51 30.82 3.68
N GLU A 118 24.89 30.71 4.96
CA GLU A 118 25.81 31.64 5.60
C GLU A 118 27.12 31.72 4.80
N ARG A 119 27.40 32.92 4.29
CA ARG A 119 28.68 33.23 3.67
C ARG A 119 29.70 33.32 4.80
N LYS A 120 30.61 32.35 4.90
CA LYS A 120 31.79 32.46 5.76
C LYS A 120 32.65 33.62 5.28
N GLU A 121 32.53 34.76 5.94
CA GLU A 121 33.48 35.87 5.81
C GLU A 121 34.70 35.61 6.71
N SER A 122 35.88 35.90 6.16
CA SER A 122 37.17 35.74 6.81
C SER A 122 37.65 37.09 7.35
N VAL A 123 37.80 37.23 8.67
CA VAL A 123 38.59 38.31 9.30
C VAL A 123 39.27 37.76 10.54
N ASP A 124 40.54 38.15 10.73
CA ASP A 124 41.37 37.85 11.89
C ASP A 124 41.03 38.70 13.14
N GLU A 125 41.53 38.24 14.28
CA GLU A 125 41.94 39.02 15.46
C GLU A 125 40.95 39.84 16.32
N ILE A 126 41.02 39.55 17.64
CA ILE A 126 41.00 40.50 18.77
C ILE A 126 39.65 41.21 19.11
N LEU A 127 38.99 40.78 20.21
CA LEU A 127 39.06 41.49 21.52
C LEU A 127 38.37 40.74 22.69
N ILE A 128 38.78 41.10 23.90
CA ILE A 128 38.43 40.50 25.20
C ILE A 128 37.42 41.38 25.96
N SER A 129 36.37 40.78 26.52
CA SER A 129 35.83 41.05 27.87
C SER A 129 34.89 39.90 28.25
N ASP A 130 35.19 39.00 29.19
CA ASP A 130 35.59 39.16 30.59
C ASP A 130 34.56 39.94 31.45
N LYS A 131 33.76 39.19 32.23
CA LYS A 131 33.84 39.29 33.69
C LYS A 131 33.10 38.23 34.51
N SER A 132 33.76 37.86 35.61
CA SER A 132 33.27 37.23 36.86
C SER A 132 32.77 35.77 36.75
N GLN A 133 33.49 34.74 37.26
CA GLN A 133 33.88 34.46 38.68
C GLN A 133 32.67 34.00 39.54
N ASP A 134 32.73 33.05 40.48
CA ASP A 134 33.77 32.14 41.00
C ASP A 134 33.07 31.08 41.92
N THR A 135 33.65 30.01 42.51
CA THR A 135 35.03 29.48 42.64
C THR A 135 35.04 27.94 42.92
N ILE A 136 36.22 27.31 42.84
CA ILE A 136 36.75 26.20 43.70
C ILE A 136 36.32 24.71 43.47
N LEU A 137 37.32 23.99 42.94
CA LEU A 137 37.64 22.55 42.85
C LEU A 137 38.16 22.00 44.22
N PRO A 138 38.89 20.85 44.38
CA PRO A 138 39.26 19.72 43.49
C PRO A 138 38.85 18.36 44.12
N ALA A 139 39.31 17.14 43.77
CA ALA A 139 40.27 16.54 42.82
C ALA A 139 39.74 15.09 42.49
N SER A 140 40.31 14.20 41.68
CA SER A 140 41.60 14.12 40.99
C SER A 140 41.54 13.12 39.81
N ASP A 141 42.32 13.39 38.78
CA ASP A 141 43.18 12.49 37.99
C ASP A 141 42.65 11.30 37.12
N THR A 142 42.51 11.63 35.83
CA THR A 142 43.31 11.17 34.64
C THR A 142 43.65 9.70 34.29
N LEU A 143 43.61 9.50 32.95
CA LEU A 143 44.43 8.62 32.07
C LEU A 143 44.15 7.10 32.13
N GLN A 144 43.54 6.54 31.07
CA GLN A 144 44.11 6.14 29.76
C GLN A 144 44.86 4.80 29.79
N ALA A 145 44.52 3.93 28.84
CA ALA A 145 45.18 2.67 28.56
C ALA A 145 45.36 2.53 27.05
N GLU A 146 46.57 2.21 26.58
CA GLU A 146 46.86 2.08 25.16
C GLU A 146 48.09 1.16 24.91
N LEU A 147 47.89 0.04 24.17
CA LEU A 147 48.87 -0.75 23.37
C LEU A 147 50.07 -1.42 24.14
N ILE A 148 50.82 -2.44 23.67
CA ILE A 148 50.77 -3.34 22.49
C ILE A 148 51.54 -4.68 22.77
N ALA A 149 51.15 -5.76 22.07
CA ALA A 149 51.84 -6.99 21.61
C ALA A 149 52.98 -7.74 22.37
N GLU A 150 53.07 -9.05 22.02
CA GLU A 150 54.26 -9.95 22.00
C GLU A 150 54.91 -10.38 23.34
N SER A 151 55.46 -11.59 23.54
CA SER A 151 55.64 -12.78 22.66
C SER A 151 55.93 -14.09 23.44
N ASP A 152 55.78 -15.22 22.74
CA ASP A 152 56.59 -16.47 22.75
C ASP A 152 56.59 -17.56 23.88
N SER A 153 56.84 -18.78 23.39
CA SER A 153 57.53 -19.94 24.02
C SER A 153 56.84 -20.87 25.05
N THR A 154 56.40 -22.03 24.54
CA THR A 154 56.68 -23.43 25.00
C THR A 154 57.13 -23.73 26.44
N VAL A 155 56.59 -24.82 27.04
CA VAL A 155 57.32 -26.11 27.25
C VAL A 155 56.38 -27.23 27.75
N ILE A 156 56.78 -28.48 27.47
CA ILE A 156 56.08 -29.76 27.69
C ILE A 156 56.34 -30.32 29.10
N ALA A 157 55.35 -30.97 29.72
CA ALA A 157 55.57 -32.09 30.65
C ALA A 157 54.34 -33.01 30.69
N GLU A 158 54.56 -34.29 30.40
CA GLU A 158 53.58 -35.39 30.36
C GLU A 158 53.87 -36.38 31.51
N PHE A 159 53.18 -37.53 31.51
CA PHE A 159 53.51 -38.83 32.15
C PHE A 159 52.89 -39.25 33.50
N THR A 160 51.99 -40.26 33.39
CA THR A 160 51.87 -41.54 34.17
C THR A 160 51.53 -41.50 35.67
N SER A 161 50.47 -42.16 36.18
CA SER A 161 50.13 -43.62 36.28
C SER A 161 51.05 -44.41 37.26
N VAL A 162 50.65 -45.47 37.99
CA VAL A 162 49.59 -46.50 37.84
C VAL A 162 49.17 -47.07 39.24
N GLU A 163 48.09 -47.88 39.28
CA GLU A 163 47.80 -49.02 40.20
C GLU A 163 47.63 -48.79 41.73
N SER A 164 46.49 -49.15 42.37
CA SER A 164 45.97 -50.49 42.77
C SER A 164 46.63 -51.05 44.05
N LEU A 165 46.02 -51.85 44.94
CA LEU A 165 44.65 -52.37 45.14
C LEU A 165 44.60 -52.98 46.57
N HIS A 166 43.53 -52.81 47.37
CA HIS A 166 42.87 -53.87 48.18
C HIS A 166 41.79 -53.33 49.13
N ALA A 167 40.90 -54.23 49.57
CA ALA A 167 39.60 -53.93 50.17
C ALA A 167 39.48 -54.31 51.66
N ALA A 168 38.52 -53.67 52.35
CA ALA A 168 37.64 -54.30 53.34
C ALA A 168 36.34 -53.45 53.51
N GLU A 169 35.23 -54.09 53.87
CA GLU A 169 33.88 -53.52 54.05
C GLU A 169 33.79 -52.69 55.36
N SER A 170 32.80 -51.86 55.69
CA SER A 170 31.43 -51.57 55.17
C SER A 170 31.08 -50.09 55.48
N GLU A 171 30.22 -49.40 54.73
CA GLU A 171 28.79 -49.20 55.06
C GLU A 171 28.05 -48.51 53.88
N GLN A 172 26.72 -48.67 53.80
CA GLN A 172 25.89 -48.19 52.70
C GLN A 172 25.41 -46.75 52.90
N THR A 173 25.64 -45.85 51.93
CA THR A 173 24.82 -44.64 51.71
C THR A 173 24.57 -44.42 50.21
N PRO A 174 23.36 -43.98 49.79
CA PRO A 174 22.97 -44.00 48.39
C PRO A 174 23.37 -42.75 47.59
N ALA A 175 23.75 -43.00 46.34
CA ALA A 175 23.62 -42.15 45.14
C ALA A 175 23.56 -40.62 45.32
N GLY A 176 24.62 -39.94 44.83
CA GLY A 176 24.68 -38.48 44.74
C GLY A 176 23.51 -37.88 43.97
N GLY A 177 22.65 -37.16 44.68
CA GLY A 177 21.52 -36.44 44.12
C GLY A 177 21.95 -35.23 43.28
N ILE A 178 21.32 -35.10 42.12
CA ILE A 178 21.29 -33.90 41.27
C ILE A 178 21.04 -32.66 42.15
N ILE A 179 21.75 -31.55 41.85
CA ILE A 179 21.76 -30.30 42.63
C ILE A 179 20.34 -29.76 42.87
N PHE A 180 19.77 -30.16 43.99
CA PHE A 180 18.65 -29.50 44.66
C PHE A 180 19.20 -28.89 45.95
N PHE A 181 18.90 -27.61 46.18
CA PHE A 181 19.34 -26.90 47.38
C PHE A 181 18.67 -27.51 48.63
N GLY A 182 19.41 -28.35 49.34
CA GLY A 182 19.04 -28.80 50.69
C GLY A 182 19.14 -27.68 51.73
N ASP A 183 18.49 -27.87 52.88
CA ASP A 183 18.31 -26.86 53.94
C ASP A 183 19.61 -26.36 54.62
N ASP A 184 20.78 -26.90 54.24
CA ASP A 184 22.08 -26.61 54.85
C ASP A 184 22.95 -25.61 54.10
N ASN A 185 22.40 -24.81 53.18
CA ASN A 185 23.16 -23.76 52.52
C ASN A 185 23.32 -22.51 53.44
N PRO A 186 24.56 -22.12 53.87
CA PRO A 186 24.75 -21.10 54.92
C PRO A 186 24.19 -19.71 54.61
N TRP A 187 24.04 -19.40 53.32
CA TRP A 187 23.49 -18.12 52.85
C TRP A 187 22.01 -17.94 53.20
N LEU A 188 21.22 -19.03 53.19
CA LEU A 188 19.79 -19.01 53.56
C LEU A 188 19.58 -18.81 55.06
N LYS A 189 20.45 -19.36 55.92
CA LYS A 189 20.34 -19.26 57.38
C LYS A 189 20.46 -17.81 57.91
N ARG A 190 20.99 -16.86 57.12
CA ARG A 190 21.07 -15.43 57.51
C ARG A 190 19.78 -14.64 57.23
N ILE A 191 18.83 -15.18 56.44
CA ILE A 191 17.56 -14.52 56.08
C ILE A 191 16.37 -15.25 56.73
N ASN A 192 16.59 -15.78 57.94
CA ASN A 192 15.61 -16.56 58.68
C ASN A 192 14.61 -15.66 59.43
N TYR A 193 13.78 -14.93 58.67
CA TYR A 193 12.56 -14.29 59.17
C TYR A 193 11.32 -15.03 58.63
N PHE A 194 10.47 -15.47 59.57
CA PHE A 194 9.19 -16.18 59.40
C PHE A 194 9.21 -17.51 58.63
N GLY A 195 9.00 -18.63 59.34
CA GLY A 195 8.97 -20.02 58.83
C GLY A 195 7.85 -20.42 57.85
N LYS A 196 7.32 -19.47 57.07
CA LYS A 196 6.61 -19.72 55.80
C LYS A 196 7.39 -19.21 54.56
N SER A 197 8.55 -18.59 54.75
CA SER A 197 9.30 -17.88 53.71
C SER A 197 10.20 -18.78 52.85
N ILE A 198 10.82 -19.82 53.39
CA ILE A 198 11.79 -20.66 52.64
C ILE A 198 11.13 -21.37 51.45
N THR A 199 9.95 -21.96 51.65
CA THR A 199 9.19 -22.58 50.55
C THR A 199 8.71 -21.55 49.53
N PHE A 200 8.31 -20.36 49.97
CA PHE A 200 7.94 -19.24 49.09
C PHE A 200 9.14 -18.78 48.24
N VAL A 201 10.31 -18.57 48.85
CA VAL A 201 11.57 -18.19 48.18
C VAL A 201 11.99 -19.27 47.18
N ASN A 202 11.96 -20.54 47.55
CA ASN A 202 12.29 -21.64 46.63
C ASN A 202 11.30 -21.73 45.46
N THR A 203 10.00 -21.54 45.68
CA THR A 203 9.02 -21.46 44.57
C THR A 203 9.22 -20.24 43.68
N LEU A 204 9.62 -19.09 44.24
CA LEU A 204 9.94 -17.89 43.48
C LEU A 204 11.18 -18.11 42.59
N ILE A 205 12.24 -18.73 43.12
CA ILE A 205 13.44 -19.08 42.38
C ILE A 205 13.12 -20.05 41.22
N ILE A 206 12.25 -21.05 41.45
CA ILE A 206 11.79 -21.98 40.40
C ILE A 206 10.99 -21.24 39.31
N ILE A 207 10.13 -20.27 39.67
CA ILE A 207 9.39 -19.48 38.69
C ILE A 207 10.33 -18.59 37.87
N ILE A 208 11.34 -17.98 38.51
CA ILE A 208 12.35 -17.15 37.83
C ILE A 208 13.21 -18.01 36.89
N SER A 209 13.67 -19.19 37.32
CA SER A 209 14.48 -20.07 36.46
C SER A 209 13.69 -20.62 35.28
N ILE A 210 12.40 -20.97 35.45
CA ILE A 210 11.50 -21.31 34.35
C ILE A 210 11.33 -20.12 33.40
N SER A 211 11.12 -18.90 33.92
CA SER A 211 10.99 -17.69 33.10
C SER A 211 12.24 -17.47 32.22
N ILE A 212 13.43 -17.50 32.83
CA ILE A 212 14.72 -17.38 32.13
C ILE A 212 14.90 -18.49 31.10
N ALA A 213 14.58 -19.75 31.45
CA ALA A 213 14.66 -20.87 30.51
C ALA A 213 13.71 -20.66 29.31
N THR A 214 12.47 -20.20 29.52
CA THR A 214 11.55 -19.90 28.42
C THR A 214 12.02 -18.74 27.54
N MET A 215 12.62 -17.71 28.13
CA MET A 215 13.24 -16.60 27.38
C MET A 215 14.40 -17.10 26.50
N LEU A 216 15.29 -17.94 27.04
CA LEU A 216 16.41 -18.51 26.29
C LEU A 216 15.95 -19.43 25.16
N ILE A 217 14.91 -20.25 25.38
CA ILE A 217 14.31 -21.09 24.34
C ILE A 217 13.71 -20.23 23.22
N LEU A 218 12.94 -19.17 23.56
CA LEU A 218 12.39 -18.24 22.56
C LEU A 218 13.48 -17.53 21.76
N LEU A 219 14.56 -17.07 22.42
CA LEU A 219 15.71 -16.47 21.76
C LEU A 219 16.35 -17.42 20.75
N VAL A 220 16.60 -18.68 21.13
CA VAL A 220 17.16 -19.71 20.23
C VAL A 220 16.22 -19.99 19.05
N VAL A 221 14.90 -20.10 19.29
CA VAL A 221 13.91 -20.30 18.22
C VAL A 221 13.90 -19.13 17.23
N ILE A 222 13.93 -17.88 17.72
CA ILE A 222 13.99 -16.68 16.88
C ILE A 222 15.27 -16.65 16.05
N LEU A 223 16.44 -16.92 16.65
CA LEU A 223 17.73 -16.96 15.95
C LEU A 223 17.81 -18.08 14.90
N LEU A 224 17.28 -19.27 15.21
CA LEU A 224 17.21 -20.37 14.25
C LEU A 224 16.24 -20.06 13.10
N ASN A 225 15.07 -19.47 13.40
CA ASN A 225 14.12 -19.07 12.37
C ASN A 225 14.71 -17.96 11.47
N ARG A 226 15.35 -16.95 12.06
CA ARG A 226 16.08 -15.89 11.33
C ARG A 226 17.15 -16.48 10.41
N ARG A 227 18.06 -17.32 10.93
CA ARG A 227 19.09 -18.01 10.11
C ARG A 227 18.47 -18.88 9.00
N ARG A 228 17.33 -19.52 9.25
CA ARG A 228 16.59 -20.31 8.25
C ARG A 228 16.00 -19.42 7.16
N MET A 229 15.45 -18.26 7.52
CA MET A 229 14.93 -17.27 6.57
C MET A 229 16.06 -16.64 5.76
N GLU A 230 17.14 -16.19 6.38
CA GLU A 230 18.33 -15.65 5.69
C GLU A 230 18.94 -16.64 4.68
N ARG A 231 19.01 -17.94 5.03
CA ARG A 231 19.48 -18.99 4.11
C ARG A 231 18.52 -19.23 2.94
N LYS A 232 17.20 -19.19 3.19
CA LYS A 232 16.19 -19.29 2.14
C LYS A 232 16.25 -18.09 1.20
N GLU A 233 16.42 -16.89 1.73
CA GLU A 233 16.49 -15.65 0.96
C GLU A 233 17.73 -15.65 0.05
N LYS A 234 18.91 -15.99 0.59
CA LYS A 234 20.13 -16.13 -0.20
C LYS A 234 20.01 -17.20 -1.29
N LEU A 235 19.36 -18.33 -0.99
CA LEU A 235 19.08 -19.36 -2.00
C LEU A 235 18.09 -18.83 -3.04
N HIS A 236 17.06 -18.09 -2.65
CA HIS A 236 16.07 -17.52 -3.56
C HIS A 236 16.72 -16.55 -4.53
N GLN A 237 17.49 -15.57 -4.02
CA GLN A 237 18.25 -14.60 -4.83
C GLN A 237 19.20 -15.28 -5.81
N TYR A 238 20.01 -16.24 -5.33
CA TYR A 238 20.90 -17.02 -6.19
C TYR A 238 20.16 -17.77 -7.32
N LEU A 239 18.98 -18.33 -7.02
CA LEU A 239 18.15 -18.98 -8.05
C LEU A 239 17.54 -17.96 -9.02
N LEU A 240 17.06 -16.80 -8.56
CA LEU A 240 16.52 -15.74 -9.41
C LEU A 240 17.57 -15.23 -10.42
N GLU A 241 18.77 -14.87 -9.95
CA GLU A 241 19.87 -14.40 -10.80
C GLU A 241 20.25 -15.44 -11.88
N ASN A 242 20.44 -16.70 -11.46
CA ASN A 242 20.77 -17.79 -12.37
C ASN A 242 19.64 -18.07 -13.38
N TYR A 243 18.39 -18.08 -12.94
CA TYR A 243 17.24 -18.33 -13.82
C TYR A 243 17.01 -17.17 -14.78
N GLN A 244 17.21 -15.93 -14.34
CA GLN A 244 17.15 -14.76 -15.21
C GLN A 244 18.19 -14.86 -16.34
N GLY A 245 19.45 -15.18 -16.01
CA GLY A 245 20.50 -15.39 -17.00
C GLY A 245 20.15 -16.48 -18.02
N LEU A 246 19.67 -17.63 -17.55
CA LEU A 246 19.25 -18.74 -18.41
C LEU A 246 18.03 -18.42 -19.29
N ILE A 247 17.03 -17.70 -18.76
CA ILE A 247 15.87 -17.27 -19.55
C ILE A 247 16.30 -16.28 -20.63
N VAL A 248 17.20 -15.35 -20.32
CA VAL A 248 17.73 -14.38 -21.31
C VAL A 248 18.54 -15.08 -22.40
N ASP A 249 19.43 -16.03 -22.05
CA ASP A 249 20.19 -16.82 -23.04
C ASP A 249 19.28 -17.78 -23.84
N TYR A 250 18.20 -18.29 -23.26
CA TYR A 250 17.20 -19.04 -24.03
C TYR A 250 16.44 -18.15 -25.03
N LEU A 251 16.07 -16.93 -24.63
CA LEU A 251 15.31 -16.02 -25.48
C LEU A 251 16.15 -15.47 -26.63
N PHE A 252 17.36 -14.97 -26.33
CA PHE A 252 18.20 -14.20 -27.27
C PHE A 252 19.50 -14.90 -27.69
N GLY A 253 19.86 -16.01 -27.05
CA GLY A 253 21.08 -16.77 -27.31
C GLY A 253 20.79 -18.22 -27.75
N ASN A 254 21.56 -19.16 -27.19
CA ASN A 254 21.66 -20.54 -27.71
C ASN A 254 21.14 -21.63 -26.77
N ALA A 255 20.66 -21.28 -25.57
CA ALA A 255 20.17 -22.28 -24.60
C ALA A 255 18.92 -23.03 -25.13
N LYS A 256 18.75 -24.26 -24.65
CA LYS A 256 17.69 -25.19 -25.07
C LYS A 256 16.73 -25.51 -23.92
N PRO A 257 15.49 -25.97 -24.21
CA PRO A 257 14.55 -26.39 -23.16
C PRO A 257 15.10 -27.50 -22.23
N ASP A 258 16.01 -28.34 -22.73
CA ASP A 258 16.67 -29.39 -21.96
C ASP A 258 17.51 -28.84 -20.79
N ASP A 259 18.11 -27.66 -20.93
CA ASP A 259 18.98 -27.04 -19.92
C ASP A 259 18.20 -26.65 -18.65
N PHE A 260 16.88 -26.47 -18.77
CA PHE A 260 15.97 -26.19 -17.67
C PHE A 260 15.46 -27.44 -16.94
N ARG A 261 15.60 -28.65 -17.50
CA ARG A 261 15.15 -29.90 -16.86
C ARG A 261 15.80 -30.21 -15.50
N PRO A 262 17.14 -30.09 -15.29
CA PRO A 262 17.73 -30.31 -13.97
C PRO A 262 17.29 -29.26 -12.93
N ILE A 263 16.90 -28.07 -13.41
CA ILE A 263 16.44 -26.94 -12.61
C ILE A 263 14.98 -27.15 -12.17
N ALA A 264 14.11 -27.52 -13.10
CA ALA A 264 12.66 -27.69 -12.90
C ALA A 264 12.28 -29.01 -12.19
N SER A 265 13.15 -29.53 -11.33
CA SER A 265 13.07 -30.86 -10.70
C SER A 265 12.35 -30.89 -9.34
N ASP A 266 12.33 -29.79 -8.60
CA ASP A 266 11.66 -29.68 -7.30
C ASP A 266 10.59 -28.58 -7.31
N ASN A 267 9.53 -28.75 -6.52
CA ASN A 267 8.42 -27.82 -6.41
C ASN A 267 8.86 -26.40 -6.04
N TYR A 268 9.86 -26.24 -5.16
CA TYR A 268 10.36 -24.90 -4.82
C TYR A 268 11.11 -24.27 -6.00
N ARG A 269 12.00 -25.02 -6.66
CA ARG A 269 12.73 -24.54 -7.84
C ARG A 269 11.81 -24.20 -9.02
N ARG A 270 10.83 -25.06 -9.30
CA ARG A 270 9.77 -24.82 -10.30
C ARG A 270 9.01 -23.55 -9.99
N GLN A 271 8.69 -23.30 -8.72
CA GLN A 271 8.01 -22.06 -8.32
C GLN A 271 8.86 -20.82 -8.58
N VAL A 272 10.14 -20.83 -8.18
CA VAL A 272 11.05 -19.69 -8.40
C VAL A 272 11.27 -19.46 -9.90
N LEU A 273 11.31 -20.52 -10.71
CA LEU A 273 11.38 -20.42 -12.17
C LEU A 273 10.10 -19.80 -12.75
N ILE A 274 8.91 -20.21 -12.30
CA ILE A 274 7.64 -19.61 -12.73
C ILE A 274 7.57 -18.13 -12.36
N ASP A 275 7.95 -17.78 -11.13
CA ASP A 275 7.95 -16.40 -10.66
C ASP A 275 8.89 -15.52 -11.51
N GLN A 276 10.11 -16.01 -11.80
CA GLN A 276 11.05 -15.33 -12.69
C GLN A 276 10.54 -15.24 -14.15
N MET A 277 9.90 -16.28 -14.68
CA MET A 277 9.33 -16.26 -16.03
C MET A 277 8.19 -15.24 -16.14
N ILE A 278 7.35 -15.08 -15.12
CA ILE A 278 6.36 -13.99 -15.05
C ILE A 278 7.06 -12.63 -15.08
N ASP A 279 8.09 -12.43 -14.25
CA ASP A 279 8.78 -11.15 -14.17
C ASP A 279 9.46 -10.74 -15.47
N VAL A 280 10.03 -11.70 -16.20
CA VAL A 280 10.53 -11.48 -17.57
C VAL A 280 9.35 -11.19 -18.52
N SER A 281 8.25 -11.95 -18.46
CA SER A 281 7.10 -11.81 -19.37
C SER A 281 6.47 -10.41 -19.36
N LYS A 282 6.51 -9.69 -18.22
CA LYS A 282 6.02 -8.30 -18.08
C LYS A 282 6.61 -7.34 -19.12
N ASN A 283 7.86 -7.59 -19.53
CA ASN A 283 8.62 -6.73 -20.44
C ASN A 283 8.71 -7.28 -21.87
N LEU A 284 8.19 -8.49 -22.12
CA LEU A 284 8.20 -9.10 -23.45
C LEU A 284 6.89 -8.87 -24.20
N LYS A 285 7.00 -8.77 -25.53
CA LYS A 285 5.87 -8.73 -26.48
C LYS A 285 6.27 -9.54 -27.72
N GLY A 286 5.32 -9.87 -28.59
CA GLY A 286 5.65 -10.47 -29.88
C GLY A 286 6.15 -11.92 -29.82
N GLU A 287 7.26 -12.20 -30.50
CA GLU A 287 7.77 -13.56 -30.70
C GLU A 287 8.49 -14.12 -29.46
N GLU A 288 9.18 -13.27 -28.71
CA GLU A 288 9.86 -13.59 -27.47
C GLU A 288 8.87 -14.07 -26.40
N ALA A 289 7.70 -13.43 -26.31
CA ALA A 289 6.62 -13.86 -25.43
C ALA A 289 6.07 -15.24 -25.83
N LYS A 290 5.92 -15.51 -27.14
CA LYS A 290 5.53 -16.84 -27.66
C LYS A 290 6.60 -17.90 -27.38
N LYS A 291 7.88 -17.56 -27.54
CA LYS A 291 9.03 -18.44 -27.26
C LYS A 291 9.13 -18.79 -25.77
N LEU A 292 8.87 -17.82 -24.89
CA LEU A 292 8.79 -18.02 -23.44
C LEU A 292 7.60 -18.92 -23.06
N LEU A 293 6.43 -18.70 -23.66
CA LEU A 293 5.24 -19.54 -23.47
C LEU A 293 5.47 -20.98 -23.96
N GLY A 294 6.20 -21.16 -25.08
CA GLY A 294 6.65 -22.48 -25.54
C GLY A 294 7.44 -23.22 -24.46
N LEU A 295 8.52 -22.60 -23.96
CA LEU A 295 9.33 -23.16 -22.88
C LEU A 295 8.50 -23.47 -21.62
N TYR A 296 7.56 -22.59 -21.27
CA TYR A 296 6.69 -22.76 -20.10
C TYR A 296 5.83 -24.03 -20.19
N LYS A 297 5.30 -24.32 -21.39
CA LYS A 297 4.52 -25.53 -21.68
C LYS A 297 5.41 -26.78 -21.83
N ASP A 298 6.58 -26.65 -22.45
CA ASP A 298 7.55 -27.75 -22.59
C ASP A 298 8.05 -28.28 -21.24
N LEU A 299 8.17 -27.39 -20.24
CA LEU A 299 8.52 -27.73 -18.86
C LEU A 299 7.32 -28.16 -17.99
N GLY A 300 6.10 -28.16 -18.55
CA GLY A 300 4.87 -28.52 -17.87
C GLY A 300 4.45 -27.57 -16.73
N LEU A 301 4.92 -26.31 -16.77
CA LEU A 301 4.65 -25.32 -15.72
C LEU A 301 3.21 -24.77 -15.82
N ASP A 302 2.62 -24.84 -17.01
CA ASP A 302 1.19 -24.62 -17.28
C ASP A 302 0.29 -25.46 -16.35
N LYS A 303 0.56 -26.76 -16.25
CA LYS A 303 -0.19 -27.70 -15.41
C LYS A 303 -0.07 -27.38 -13.92
N ASP A 304 1.09 -26.89 -13.48
CA ASP A 304 1.31 -26.48 -12.09
C ASP A 304 0.51 -25.22 -11.74
N SER A 305 0.35 -24.29 -12.69
CA SER A 305 -0.42 -23.05 -12.51
C SER A 305 -1.93 -23.28 -12.63
N ILE A 306 -2.40 -24.14 -13.55
CA ILE A 306 -3.79 -24.60 -13.61
C ILE A 306 -4.19 -25.28 -12.30
N LYS A 307 -3.37 -26.23 -11.81
CA LYS A 307 -3.60 -26.92 -10.53
C LYS A 307 -3.69 -25.97 -9.32
N ARG A 308 -3.05 -24.80 -9.39
CA ARG A 308 -3.11 -23.77 -8.34
C ARG A 308 -4.29 -22.82 -8.50
N ALA A 309 -4.69 -22.50 -9.73
CA ALA A 309 -5.97 -21.84 -10.04
C ALA A 309 -7.19 -22.66 -9.51
N GLU A 310 -7.07 -23.99 -9.51
CA GLU A 310 -8.09 -24.91 -9.00
C GLU A 310 -8.07 -25.12 -7.48
N ASP A 311 -6.92 -24.95 -6.80
CA ASP A 311 -6.73 -25.24 -5.36
C ASP A 311 -7.76 -24.55 -4.46
N ILE A 312 -8.32 -25.26 -3.48
CA ILE A 312 -9.37 -24.74 -2.60
C ILE A 312 -8.97 -23.47 -1.82
N ARG A 313 -7.66 -23.23 -1.64
CA ARG A 313 -7.13 -22.05 -0.94
C ARG A 313 -7.09 -20.84 -1.86
N TRP A 314 -7.88 -19.81 -1.52
CA TRP A 314 -8.00 -18.58 -2.29
C TRP A 314 -6.65 -17.92 -2.67
N HIS A 315 -5.64 -17.95 -1.78
CA HIS A 315 -4.32 -17.36 -2.06
C HIS A 315 -3.54 -18.13 -3.14
N LYS A 316 -3.78 -19.45 -3.26
CA LYS A 316 -3.20 -20.25 -4.36
C LYS A 316 -3.94 -20.02 -5.66
N LYS A 317 -5.27 -19.84 -5.61
CA LYS A 317 -6.06 -19.42 -6.78
C LYS A 317 -5.58 -18.10 -7.33
N VAL A 318 -5.41 -17.09 -6.47
CA VAL A 318 -4.82 -15.78 -6.83
C VAL A 318 -3.48 -15.96 -7.55
N LYS A 319 -2.55 -16.73 -6.98
CA LYS A 319 -1.25 -16.97 -7.62
C LYS A 319 -1.37 -17.69 -8.98
N GLY A 320 -2.20 -18.73 -9.07
CA GLY A 320 -2.45 -19.44 -10.32
C GLY A 320 -3.10 -18.56 -11.39
N PHE A 321 -4.11 -17.74 -11.04
CA PHE A 321 -4.74 -16.81 -11.96
C PHE A 321 -3.74 -15.80 -12.52
N ARG A 322 -2.87 -15.27 -11.66
CA ARG A 322 -1.79 -14.36 -12.05
C ARG A 322 -0.83 -15.01 -13.05
N GLU A 323 -0.35 -16.20 -12.74
CA GLU A 323 0.56 -16.98 -13.59
C GLU A 323 -0.05 -17.24 -14.97
N LEU A 324 -1.30 -17.69 -15.02
CA LEU A 324 -2.01 -17.94 -16.27
C LEU A 324 -2.24 -16.64 -17.06
N ALA A 325 -2.59 -15.54 -16.40
CA ALA A 325 -2.81 -14.23 -17.02
C ALA A 325 -1.54 -13.63 -17.64
N PHE A 326 -0.39 -13.72 -16.96
CA PHE A 326 0.88 -13.23 -17.50
C PHE A 326 1.42 -14.12 -18.64
N MET A 327 1.14 -15.43 -18.60
CA MET A 327 1.54 -16.36 -19.67
C MET A 327 0.52 -16.48 -20.82
N ASN A 328 -0.58 -15.71 -20.81
CA ASN A 328 -1.72 -15.81 -21.73
C ASN A 328 -2.27 -17.25 -21.91
N ILE A 329 -2.48 -17.96 -20.79
CA ILE A 329 -3.03 -19.33 -20.78
C ILE A 329 -4.50 -19.26 -20.36
N LYS A 330 -5.40 -19.69 -21.25
CA LYS A 330 -6.87 -19.58 -21.10
C LYS A 330 -7.53 -20.84 -20.53
N ASP A 331 -6.74 -21.90 -20.32
CA ASP A 331 -7.18 -23.26 -20.01
C ASP A 331 -7.97 -23.38 -18.68
N ALA A 332 -7.83 -22.41 -17.76
CA ALA A 332 -8.58 -22.36 -16.50
C ALA A 332 -9.63 -21.23 -16.43
N ASN A 333 -10.02 -20.64 -17.57
CA ASN A 333 -10.95 -19.50 -17.62
C ASN A 333 -12.26 -19.77 -16.87
N ASP A 334 -12.85 -20.97 -16.97
CA ASP A 334 -14.07 -21.35 -16.24
C ASP A 334 -13.93 -21.16 -14.72
N VAL A 335 -12.75 -21.45 -14.18
CA VAL A 335 -12.43 -21.32 -12.75
C VAL A 335 -12.26 -19.85 -12.37
N ILE A 336 -11.71 -19.03 -13.28
CA ILE A 336 -11.58 -17.58 -13.12
C ILE A 336 -12.96 -16.91 -13.16
N TYR A 337 -13.80 -17.23 -14.14
CA TYR A 337 -15.20 -16.76 -14.22
C TYR A 337 -16.00 -17.15 -12.98
N LYS A 338 -15.85 -18.38 -12.47
CA LYS A 338 -16.48 -18.81 -11.20
C LYS A 338 -15.99 -17.99 -10.00
N ALA A 339 -14.73 -17.54 -10.00
CA ALA A 339 -14.15 -16.75 -8.93
C ALA A 339 -14.59 -15.28 -8.91
N LEU A 340 -15.10 -14.74 -10.03
CA LEU A 340 -15.67 -13.37 -10.10
C LEU A 340 -16.73 -13.08 -9.03
N ASN A 341 -17.46 -14.09 -8.58
CA ASN A 341 -18.53 -13.97 -7.58
C ASN A 341 -18.18 -14.64 -6.23
N SER A 342 -16.89 -14.89 -6.00
CA SER A 342 -16.36 -15.39 -4.72
C SER A 342 -16.73 -14.47 -3.55
N SER A 343 -16.87 -15.04 -2.35
CA SER A 343 -16.98 -14.25 -1.11
C SER A 343 -15.68 -13.53 -0.75
N ASN A 344 -14.53 -13.98 -1.25
CA ASN A 344 -13.23 -13.35 -1.00
C ASN A 344 -12.94 -12.24 -2.03
N ASP A 345 -12.79 -11.02 -1.54
CA ASP A 345 -12.62 -9.79 -2.32
C ASP A 345 -11.34 -9.77 -3.16
N ILE A 346 -10.22 -10.23 -2.59
CA ILE A 346 -8.91 -10.31 -3.28
C ILE A 346 -9.01 -11.29 -4.46
N LEU A 347 -9.65 -12.44 -4.24
CA LEU A 347 -9.86 -13.45 -5.27
C LEU A 347 -10.80 -12.97 -6.38
N ARG A 348 -11.84 -12.19 -6.05
CA ARG A 348 -12.68 -11.54 -7.08
C ARG A 348 -11.85 -10.57 -7.93
N MET A 349 -11.06 -9.71 -7.29
CA MET A 349 -10.26 -8.71 -7.99
C MET A 349 -9.19 -9.36 -8.89
N GLU A 350 -8.43 -10.33 -8.39
CA GLU A 350 -7.43 -11.01 -9.22
C GLU A 350 -8.08 -11.73 -10.42
N ALA A 351 -9.28 -12.30 -10.25
CA ALA A 351 -10.04 -12.87 -11.35
C ALA A 351 -10.45 -11.83 -12.40
N GLN A 352 -10.83 -10.62 -11.98
CA GLN A 352 -11.15 -9.51 -12.89
C GLN A 352 -9.90 -9.06 -13.66
N ILE A 353 -8.76 -8.85 -12.97
CA ILE A 353 -7.48 -8.48 -13.59
C ILE A 353 -7.02 -9.55 -14.58
N ALA A 354 -7.16 -10.84 -14.22
CA ALA A 354 -6.79 -11.96 -15.07
C ALA A 354 -7.63 -12.00 -16.35
N LEU A 355 -8.95 -11.83 -16.27
CA LEU A 355 -9.82 -11.81 -17.46
C LEU A 355 -9.56 -10.60 -18.37
N VAL A 356 -9.23 -9.42 -17.81
CA VAL A 356 -8.81 -8.27 -18.62
C VAL A 356 -7.52 -8.55 -19.40
N ARG A 357 -6.58 -9.30 -18.80
CA ARG A 357 -5.32 -9.69 -19.47
C ARG A 357 -5.49 -10.82 -20.50
N LEU A 358 -6.43 -11.74 -20.26
CA LEU A 358 -6.69 -12.91 -21.11
C LEU A 358 -7.71 -12.65 -22.24
N GLY A 359 -8.55 -11.61 -22.09
CA GLY A 359 -9.56 -11.21 -23.06
C GLY A 359 -8.99 -10.34 -24.17
N GLU A 360 -8.52 -10.96 -25.25
CA GLU A 360 -7.97 -10.25 -26.42
C GLU A 360 -9.02 -9.44 -27.19
N GLU A 361 -10.23 -9.98 -27.38
CA GLU A 361 -11.31 -9.31 -28.13
C GLU A 361 -12.22 -8.46 -27.22
N ASN A 362 -12.62 -8.99 -26.06
CA ASN A 362 -13.56 -8.35 -25.14
C ASN A 362 -13.05 -8.38 -23.67
N PRO A 363 -12.01 -7.58 -23.30
CA PRO A 363 -11.41 -7.61 -21.97
C PRO A 363 -12.40 -7.34 -20.81
N PHE A 364 -13.54 -6.73 -21.10
CA PHE A 364 -14.51 -6.23 -20.12
C PHE A 364 -15.80 -7.05 -20.04
N GLU A 365 -15.90 -8.17 -20.79
CA GLU A 365 -17.08 -9.05 -20.80
C GLU A 365 -17.48 -9.54 -19.40
N PHE A 366 -16.49 -9.76 -18.53
CA PHE A 366 -16.70 -10.18 -17.15
C PHE A 366 -17.62 -9.25 -16.34
N LEU A 367 -17.75 -7.97 -16.70
CA LEU A 367 -18.64 -7.01 -16.03
C LEU A 367 -20.11 -7.44 -16.08
N SER A 368 -20.52 -8.14 -17.16
CA SER A 368 -21.87 -8.72 -17.29
C SER A 368 -22.11 -9.92 -16.37
N HIS A 369 -21.03 -10.58 -15.95
CA HIS A 369 -21.05 -11.78 -15.09
C HIS A 369 -20.98 -11.45 -13.58
N LEU A 370 -20.85 -10.17 -13.20
CA LEU A 370 -20.77 -9.74 -11.79
C LEU A 370 -22.15 -9.71 -11.12
N THR A 371 -22.43 -10.70 -10.28
CA THR A 371 -23.63 -10.73 -9.42
C THR A 371 -23.43 -10.04 -8.07
N ARG A 372 -22.17 -9.85 -7.63
CA ARG A 372 -21.80 -9.09 -6.43
C ARG A 372 -21.45 -7.64 -6.77
N PRO A 373 -21.59 -6.68 -5.82
CA PRO A 373 -21.13 -5.31 -6.02
C PRO A 373 -19.66 -5.25 -6.45
N PHE A 374 -19.40 -4.52 -7.53
CA PHE A 374 -18.09 -4.23 -8.06
C PHE A 374 -17.39 -3.21 -7.16
N SER A 375 -16.35 -3.67 -6.46
CA SER A 375 -15.67 -2.89 -5.42
C SER A 375 -15.03 -1.62 -5.99
N LEU A 376 -15.03 -0.54 -5.19
CA LEU A 376 -14.41 0.73 -5.60
C LEU A 376 -12.93 0.55 -5.98
N TRP A 377 -12.20 -0.28 -5.23
CA TRP A 377 -10.81 -0.59 -5.54
C TRP A 377 -10.66 -1.33 -6.89
N GLY A 378 -11.55 -2.29 -7.19
CA GLY A 378 -11.60 -2.93 -8.52
C GLY A 378 -11.94 -1.96 -9.65
N GLN A 379 -12.82 -0.97 -9.41
CA GLN A 379 -13.12 0.10 -10.36
C GLN A 379 -11.89 0.97 -10.66
N ILE A 380 -11.11 1.33 -9.63
CA ILE A 380 -9.86 2.09 -9.77
C ILE A 380 -8.83 1.28 -10.55
N THR A 381 -8.57 0.02 -10.17
CA THR A 381 -7.62 -0.85 -10.87
C THR A 381 -8.01 -1.06 -12.32
N LEU A 382 -9.30 -1.23 -12.63
CA LEU A 382 -9.76 -1.42 -14.00
C LEU A 382 -9.56 -0.17 -14.87
N HIS A 383 -9.83 1.01 -14.32
CA HIS A 383 -9.53 2.29 -14.97
C HIS A 383 -8.02 2.46 -15.20
N GLU A 384 -7.20 2.16 -14.19
CA GLU A 384 -5.74 2.23 -14.26
C GLU A 384 -5.18 1.28 -15.34
N LEU A 385 -5.69 0.06 -15.44
CA LEU A 385 -5.31 -0.89 -16.50
C LEU A 385 -5.64 -0.36 -17.92
N ILE A 386 -6.80 0.29 -18.11
CA ILE A 386 -7.14 0.91 -19.41
C ILE A 386 -6.11 1.98 -19.77
N VAL A 387 -5.84 2.90 -18.84
CA VAL A 387 -4.97 4.06 -19.06
C VAL A 387 -3.49 3.66 -19.22
N GLN A 388 -2.96 2.79 -18.36
CA GLN A 388 -1.53 2.42 -18.38
C GLN A 388 -1.17 1.49 -19.53
N HIS A 389 -2.05 0.55 -19.89
CA HIS A 389 -1.78 -0.40 -20.98
C HIS A 389 -2.32 0.04 -22.34
N ASN A 390 -2.94 1.23 -22.44
CA ASN A 390 -3.60 1.74 -23.64
C ASN A 390 -4.57 0.72 -24.25
N ILE A 391 -5.36 0.06 -23.40
CA ILE A 391 -6.35 -0.92 -23.84
C ILE A 391 -7.43 -0.16 -24.64
N PRO A 392 -7.87 -0.66 -25.82
CA PRO A 392 -8.96 -0.06 -26.57
C PRO A 392 -10.18 0.13 -25.68
N VAL A 393 -10.64 1.38 -25.55
CA VAL A 393 -11.72 1.73 -24.63
C VAL A 393 -13.01 1.06 -25.11
N PRO A 394 -13.64 0.17 -24.30
CA PRO A 394 -14.84 -0.54 -24.70
C PRO A 394 -16.06 0.40 -24.71
N PRO A 395 -17.11 0.12 -25.51
CA PRO A 395 -18.37 0.88 -25.44
C PRO A 395 -19.12 0.56 -24.13
N PHE A 396 -18.94 1.39 -23.11
CA PHE A 396 -19.49 1.15 -21.76
C PHE A 396 -21.03 1.24 -21.70
N LYS A 397 -21.69 1.75 -22.75
CA LYS A 397 -23.15 1.83 -22.85
C LYS A 397 -23.87 0.50 -22.70
N GLN A 398 -23.23 -0.61 -23.08
CA GLN A 398 -23.76 -1.96 -22.85
C GLN A 398 -23.87 -2.28 -21.35
N CYS A 399 -22.91 -1.83 -20.54
CA CYS A 399 -22.87 -2.07 -19.09
C CYS A 399 -23.92 -1.27 -18.31
N LEU A 400 -24.47 -0.17 -18.89
CA LEU A 400 -25.60 0.58 -18.31
C LEU A 400 -26.87 -0.27 -18.16
N LYS A 401 -27.00 -1.35 -18.94
CA LYS A 401 -28.14 -2.27 -18.88
C LYS A 401 -28.00 -3.33 -17.78
N SER A 402 -26.86 -3.41 -17.09
CA SER A 402 -26.64 -4.34 -15.99
C SER A 402 -27.66 -4.16 -14.84
N ALA A 403 -28.08 -5.26 -14.22
CA ALA A 403 -28.86 -5.24 -12.98
C ALA A 403 -28.00 -4.84 -11.76
N ASN A 404 -26.68 -4.90 -11.89
CA ASN A 404 -25.75 -4.57 -10.83
C ASN A 404 -25.49 -3.05 -10.78
N VAL A 405 -26.08 -2.38 -9.79
CA VAL A 405 -26.00 -0.92 -9.56
C VAL A 405 -24.56 -0.39 -9.68
N SER A 406 -23.61 -1.06 -9.03
CA SER A 406 -22.21 -0.64 -9.03
C SER A 406 -21.51 -0.76 -10.39
N VAL A 407 -21.94 -1.71 -11.24
CA VAL A 407 -21.45 -1.85 -12.63
C VAL A 407 -22.04 -0.75 -13.51
N ALA A 408 -23.32 -0.41 -13.33
CA ALA A 408 -23.96 0.70 -14.03
C ALA A 408 -23.34 2.06 -13.64
N MET A 409 -23.04 2.27 -12.35
CA MET A 409 -22.32 3.47 -11.88
C MET A 409 -20.89 3.54 -12.40
N PHE A 410 -20.18 2.41 -12.46
CA PHE A 410 -18.86 2.36 -13.08
C PHE A 410 -18.92 2.71 -14.57
N ALA A 411 -19.87 2.14 -15.31
CA ALA A 411 -20.09 2.44 -16.72
C ALA A 411 -20.37 3.95 -16.95
N LEU A 412 -21.23 4.58 -16.14
CA LEU A 412 -21.46 6.03 -16.18
C LEU A 412 -20.18 6.84 -15.96
N ARG A 413 -19.35 6.46 -14.99
CA ARG A 413 -18.05 7.12 -14.73
C ARG A 413 -17.11 7.00 -15.92
N MET A 414 -17.00 5.82 -16.52
CA MET A 414 -16.13 5.59 -17.68
C MET A 414 -16.66 6.28 -18.95
N ILE A 415 -17.98 6.34 -19.16
CA ILE A 415 -18.58 7.10 -20.27
C ILE A 415 -18.20 8.58 -20.18
N ARG A 416 -18.22 9.16 -18.97
CA ARG A 416 -17.78 10.54 -18.77
C ARG A 416 -16.27 10.71 -19.00
N GLU A 417 -15.46 9.86 -18.38
CA GLU A 417 -14.00 9.94 -18.44
C GLU A 417 -13.49 9.85 -19.89
N PHE A 418 -13.98 8.86 -20.64
CA PHE A 418 -13.62 8.63 -22.04
C PHE A 418 -14.55 9.37 -23.04
N LYS A 419 -15.44 10.24 -22.55
CA LYS A 419 -16.33 11.12 -23.34
C LYS A 419 -17.16 10.40 -24.42
N GLN A 420 -17.72 9.25 -24.08
CA GLN A 420 -18.52 8.39 -24.98
C GLN A 420 -19.91 9.00 -25.26
N LYS A 421 -19.97 9.99 -26.16
CA LYS A 421 -21.22 10.65 -26.55
C LYS A 421 -22.21 9.73 -27.27
N ASP A 422 -21.75 8.61 -27.84
CA ASP A 422 -22.59 7.60 -28.50
C ASP A 422 -23.43 6.74 -27.53
N ALA A 423 -23.33 7.01 -26.22
CA ALA A 423 -24.14 6.41 -25.15
C ALA A 423 -25.37 7.26 -24.75
N GLU A 424 -25.68 8.32 -25.50
CA GLU A 424 -26.74 9.28 -25.16
C GLU A 424 -28.14 8.61 -25.06
N ASP A 425 -28.49 7.70 -25.96
CA ASP A 425 -29.76 6.97 -25.92
C ASP A 425 -29.87 6.07 -24.68
N GLU A 426 -28.81 5.34 -24.32
CA GLU A 426 -28.80 4.50 -23.12
C GLU A 426 -28.78 5.32 -21.80
N ILE A 427 -28.16 6.51 -21.81
CA ILE A 427 -28.24 7.44 -20.67
C ILE A 427 -29.65 8.03 -20.55
N ARG A 428 -30.33 8.28 -21.68
CA ARG A 428 -31.75 8.68 -21.67
C ARG A 428 -32.65 7.60 -21.04
N GLU A 429 -32.36 6.32 -21.28
CA GLU A 429 -33.04 5.19 -20.63
C GLU A 429 -32.70 5.10 -19.13
N ILE A 430 -31.43 5.25 -18.75
CA ILE A 430 -30.99 5.00 -17.37
C ILE A 430 -31.51 6.04 -16.36
N LEU A 431 -31.85 7.25 -16.81
CA LEU A 431 -32.50 8.29 -16.00
C LEU A 431 -33.85 7.85 -15.39
N LEU A 432 -34.49 6.83 -15.95
CA LEU A 432 -35.79 6.30 -15.49
C LEU A 432 -35.65 5.17 -14.46
N ARG A 433 -34.44 4.79 -14.06
CA ARG A 433 -34.19 3.70 -13.10
C ARG A 433 -34.60 4.04 -11.65
N PRO A 434 -35.02 3.06 -10.84
CA PRO A 434 -35.47 3.30 -9.47
C PRO A 434 -34.36 3.73 -8.49
N GLU A 435 -33.09 3.45 -8.78
CA GLU A 435 -31.98 3.78 -7.88
C GLU A 435 -31.58 5.27 -7.95
N PRO A 436 -31.68 6.05 -6.85
CA PRO A 436 -31.39 7.49 -6.86
C PRO A 436 -29.93 7.81 -7.17
N GLU A 437 -28.99 6.97 -6.71
CA GLU A 437 -27.55 7.13 -6.97
C GLU A 437 -27.21 7.03 -8.47
N ILE A 438 -27.89 6.11 -9.18
CA ILE A 438 -27.75 5.98 -10.64
C ILE A 438 -28.32 7.22 -11.31
N ARG A 439 -29.52 7.66 -10.92
CA ARG A 439 -30.16 8.84 -11.53
C ARG A 439 -29.33 10.10 -11.33
N GLN A 440 -28.82 10.36 -10.12
CA GLN A 440 -27.97 11.52 -9.84
C GLN A 440 -26.72 11.53 -10.73
N LEU A 441 -26.02 10.40 -10.81
CA LEU A 441 -24.82 10.28 -11.62
C LEU A 441 -25.13 10.37 -13.13
N ALA A 442 -26.22 9.77 -13.59
CA ALA A 442 -26.64 9.84 -14.99
C ALA A 442 -27.00 11.27 -15.41
N VAL A 443 -27.67 12.04 -14.54
CA VAL A 443 -27.93 13.47 -14.77
C VAL A 443 -26.62 14.24 -14.89
N GLN A 444 -25.69 14.04 -13.96
CA GLN A 444 -24.37 14.68 -13.98
C GLN A 444 -23.61 14.36 -15.28
N VAL A 445 -23.55 13.09 -15.68
CA VAL A 445 -22.85 12.64 -16.90
C VAL A 445 -23.48 13.20 -18.17
N ALA A 446 -24.82 13.23 -18.24
CA ALA A 446 -25.53 13.83 -19.37
C ALA A 446 -25.21 15.34 -19.51
N GLY A 447 -25.18 16.07 -18.39
CA GLY A 447 -24.77 17.47 -18.35
C GLY A 447 -23.30 17.68 -18.71
N ASP A 448 -22.39 16.84 -18.20
CA ASP A 448 -20.95 16.91 -18.46
C ASP A 448 -20.59 16.57 -19.94
N LEU A 449 -21.45 15.84 -20.65
CA LEU A 449 -21.26 15.44 -22.06
C LEU A 449 -22.18 16.20 -23.05
N GLU A 450 -23.00 17.12 -22.57
CA GLU A 450 -23.96 17.93 -23.34
C GLU A 450 -25.06 17.13 -24.08
N MET A 451 -25.57 16.07 -23.46
CA MET A 451 -26.55 15.13 -24.03
C MET A 451 -27.99 15.69 -24.04
N ARG A 452 -28.29 16.58 -25.00
CA ARG A 452 -29.53 17.36 -25.04
C ARG A 452 -30.83 16.54 -25.07
N SER A 453 -30.83 15.31 -25.61
CA SER A 453 -32.05 14.47 -25.64
C SER A 453 -32.52 14.04 -24.24
N THR A 454 -31.69 14.22 -23.20
CA THR A 454 -32.04 13.94 -21.81
C THR A 454 -32.83 15.05 -21.11
N LEU A 455 -32.90 16.25 -21.68
CA LEU A 455 -33.53 17.43 -21.06
C LEU A 455 -35.03 17.24 -20.75
N GLU A 456 -35.80 16.71 -21.70
CA GLU A 456 -37.22 16.42 -21.50
C GLU A 456 -37.49 15.31 -20.46
N PRO A 457 -36.78 14.18 -20.46
CA PRO A 457 -36.78 13.22 -19.35
C PRO A 457 -36.47 13.84 -17.98
N MET A 458 -35.39 14.64 -17.87
CA MET A 458 -35.02 15.36 -16.64
C MET A 458 -36.13 16.27 -16.13
N LYS A 459 -36.72 17.07 -17.01
CA LYS A 459 -37.86 17.96 -16.73
C LYS A 459 -39.09 17.20 -16.22
N LYS A 460 -39.37 16.00 -16.78
CA LYS A 460 -40.50 15.15 -16.36
C LYS A 460 -40.28 14.52 -14.98
N MET A 461 -39.06 14.05 -14.69
CA MET A 461 -38.76 13.39 -13.42
C MET A 461 -38.61 14.34 -12.24
N TYR A 462 -38.18 15.59 -12.47
CA TYR A 462 -37.80 16.60 -11.48
C TYR A 462 -38.66 16.64 -10.21
N LYS A 463 -39.98 16.76 -10.35
CA LYS A 463 -40.92 16.90 -9.22
C LYS A 463 -40.94 15.72 -8.25
N ASN A 464 -40.48 14.54 -8.70
CA ASN A 464 -40.52 13.30 -7.95
C ASN A 464 -39.10 12.89 -7.50
N GLN A 465 -38.16 13.83 -7.43
CA GLN A 465 -36.77 13.59 -7.04
C GLN A 465 -36.41 14.24 -5.71
N ASP A 466 -35.43 13.64 -5.02
CA ASP A 466 -34.78 14.24 -3.87
C ASP A 466 -33.99 15.50 -4.25
N TYR A 467 -33.84 16.41 -3.29
CA TYR A 467 -33.14 17.69 -3.42
C TYR A 467 -31.84 17.63 -4.24
N ASN A 468 -30.96 16.67 -3.93
CA ASN A 468 -29.66 16.51 -4.58
C ASN A 468 -29.77 16.22 -6.09
N ILE A 469 -30.76 15.44 -6.50
CA ILE A 469 -31.02 15.12 -7.91
C ILE A 469 -31.68 16.32 -8.60
N SER A 470 -32.65 16.95 -7.95
CA SER A 470 -33.29 18.18 -8.46
C SER A 470 -32.27 19.29 -8.70
N LEU A 471 -31.32 19.48 -7.78
CA LEU A 471 -30.22 20.43 -7.92
C LEU A 471 -29.29 20.07 -9.10
N GLU A 472 -28.91 18.80 -9.24
CA GLU A 472 -28.06 18.35 -10.34
C GLU A 472 -28.76 18.42 -11.71
N ILE A 473 -30.09 18.25 -11.76
CA ILE A 473 -30.90 18.47 -12.97
C ILE A 473 -30.77 19.91 -13.45
N ILE A 474 -30.98 20.88 -12.56
CA ILE A 474 -30.91 22.31 -12.93
C ILE A 474 -29.49 22.71 -13.35
N LYS A 475 -28.47 22.25 -12.62
CA LYS A 475 -27.05 22.44 -13.00
C LYS A 475 -26.74 21.84 -14.38
N SER A 476 -27.25 20.65 -14.66
CA SER A 476 -27.02 19.96 -15.93
C SER A 476 -27.76 20.62 -17.10
N MET A 477 -28.98 21.14 -16.88
CA MET A 477 -29.66 22.00 -17.85
C MET A 477 -28.86 23.28 -18.12
N GLY A 478 -28.21 23.87 -17.10
CA GLY A 478 -27.32 25.02 -17.28
C GLY A 478 -26.04 24.72 -18.09
N LYS A 479 -25.58 23.46 -18.12
CA LYS A 479 -24.51 22.98 -19.03
C LYS A 479 -25.03 22.69 -20.44
N MET A 480 -26.35 22.60 -20.63
CA MET A 480 -27.02 22.21 -21.88
C MET A 480 -28.02 23.27 -22.35
N PRO A 481 -27.56 24.45 -22.82
CA PRO A 481 -28.47 25.54 -23.20
C PRO A 481 -29.45 25.14 -24.31
N ASP A 482 -30.74 25.12 -23.96
CA ASP A 482 -31.85 24.84 -24.86
C ASP A 482 -33.05 25.75 -24.53
N PRO A 483 -33.46 26.66 -25.45
CA PRO A 483 -34.59 27.56 -25.22
C PRO A 483 -35.91 26.85 -24.88
N SER A 484 -36.11 25.58 -25.25
CA SER A 484 -37.32 24.82 -24.89
C SER A 484 -37.44 24.57 -23.37
N MET A 485 -36.32 24.61 -22.64
CA MET A 485 -36.29 24.48 -21.18
C MET A 485 -36.55 25.81 -20.44
N MET A 486 -36.50 26.95 -21.14
CA MET A 486 -36.69 28.29 -20.57
C MET A 486 -37.97 28.42 -19.72
N GLY A 487 -39.08 27.84 -20.19
CA GLY A 487 -40.36 27.85 -19.47
C GLY A 487 -40.33 27.03 -18.18
N PHE A 488 -39.54 25.96 -18.13
CA PHE A 488 -39.37 25.14 -16.93
C PHE A 488 -38.43 25.82 -15.91
N LEU A 489 -37.29 26.38 -16.34
CA LEU A 489 -36.38 27.07 -15.43
C LEU A 489 -37.03 28.32 -14.78
N LYS A 490 -37.87 29.05 -15.53
CA LYS A 490 -38.73 30.11 -14.98
C LYS A 490 -39.65 29.60 -13.87
N LEU A 491 -40.26 28.43 -14.08
CA LEU A 491 -41.17 27.83 -13.10
C LEU A 491 -40.43 27.43 -11.82
N VAL A 492 -39.20 26.92 -11.93
CA VAL A 492 -38.32 26.59 -10.79
C VAL A 492 -37.96 27.85 -10.00
N LEU A 493 -37.53 28.92 -10.68
CA LEU A 493 -37.21 30.21 -10.04
C LEU A 493 -38.43 30.87 -9.35
N ASP A 494 -39.63 30.70 -9.92
CA ASP A 494 -40.88 31.22 -9.36
C ASP A 494 -41.41 30.38 -8.18
N LYS A 495 -41.34 29.05 -8.26
CA LYS A 495 -42.08 28.14 -7.35
C LYS A 495 -41.28 27.36 -6.34
N GLU A 496 -39.98 27.14 -6.54
CA GLU A 496 -39.15 26.55 -5.49
C GLU A 496 -38.94 27.56 -4.36
N ASP A 497 -38.91 27.09 -3.11
CA ASP A 497 -38.57 27.91 -1.94
C ASP A 497 -37.07 27.91 -1.64
N ASP A 498 -36.33 26.90 -2.11
CA ASP A 498 -34.88 26.79 -1.90
C ASP A 498 -34.09 27.80 -2.74
N VAL A 499 -33.28 28.59 -2.05
CA VAL A 499 -32.48 29.67 -2.66
C VAL A 499 -31.41 29.11 -3.59
N GLN A 500 -30.83 27.93 -3.31
CA GLN A 500 -29.82 27.35 -4.20
C GLN A 500 -30.44 26.86 -5.52
N LEU A 501 -31.61 26.20 -5.48
CA LEU A 501 -32.35 25.83 -6.70
C LEU A 501 -32.72 27.06 -7.54
N GLN A 502 -33.15 28.16 -6.90
CA GLN A 502 -33.41 29.44 -7.58
C GLN A 502 -32.13 30.05 -8.19
N ILE A 503 -30.99 30.00 -7.50
CA ILE A 503 -29.69 30.48 -8.02
C ILE A 503 -29.23 29.64 -9.22
N GLU A 504 -29.24 28.31 -9.13
CA GLU A 504 -28.83 27.46 -10.26
C GLU A 504 -29.80 27.59 -11.44
N ALA A 505 -31.10 27.77 -11.21
CA ALA A 505 -32.07 28.04 -12.28
C ALA A 505 -31.81 29.38 -12.96
N THR A 506 -31.42 30.40 -12.19
CA THR A 506 -31.03 31.71 -12.71
C THR A 506 -29.76 31.61 -13.57
N LYS A 507 -28.72 30.90 -13.11
CA LYS A 507 -27.50 30.62 -13.90
C LYS A 507 -27.81 29.81 -15.17
N ALA A 508 -28.68 28.80 -15.07
CA ALA A 508 -29.09 28.00 -16.22
C ALA A 508 -29.86 28.82 -17.26
N ILE A 509 -30.64 29.82 -16.84
CA ILE A 509 -31.25 30.82 -17.74
C ILE A 509 -30.17 31.73 -18.33
N GLU A 510 -29.24 32.26 -17.54
CA GLU A 510 -28.13 33.12 -18.05
C GLU A 510 -27.31 32.41 -19.13
N ASN A 511 -26.98 31.13 -18.93
CA ASN A 511 -26.24 30.30 -19.89
C ASN A 511 -26.96 30.08 -21.23
N MET A 512 -28.23 30.48 -21.37
CA MET A 512 -28.94 30.54 -22.66
C MET A 512 -28.57 31.80 -23.49
N GLY A 513 -27.61 32.60 -23.03
CA GLY A 513 -27.10 33.76 -23.75
C GLY A 513 -28.08 34.94 -23.70
N ASP A 514 -28.09 35.76 -24.76
CA ASP A 514 -28.83 37.03 -24.79
C ASP A 514 -30.33 36.87 -24.51
N GLU A 515 -30.97 35.79 -24.97
CA GLU A 515 -32.39 35.52 -24.68
C GLU A 515 -32.63 35.27 -23.18
N GLY A 516 -31.69 34.57 -22.54
CA GLY A 516 -31.65 34.32 -21.11
C GLY A 516 -31.46 35.59 -20.29
N VAL A 517 -30.44 36.38 -20.61
CA VAL A 517 -30.17 37.66 -19.94
C VAL A 517 -31.34 38.64 -20.10
N ASN A 518 -31.89 38.78 -21.31
CA ASN A 518 -33.08 39.61 -21.56
C ASN A 518 -34.31 39.11 -20.78
N THR A 519 -34.44 37.80 -20.59
CA THR A 519 -35.48 37.20 -19.75
C THR A 519 -35.29 37.57 -18.28
N LEU A 520 -34.08 37.44 -17.74
CA LEU A 520 -33.77 37.77 -16.34
C LEU A 520 -34.00 39.26 -16.05
N VAL A 521 -33.58 40.15 -16.95
CA VAL A 521 -33.82 41.60 -16.85
C VAL A 521 -35.32 41.95 -16.88
N LYS A 522 -36.15 41.18 -17.61
CA LYS A 522 -37.62 41.33 -17.56
C LYS A 522 -38.20 40.88 -16.21
N LEU A 523 -37.71 39.76 -15.65
CA LEU A 523 -38.13 39.25 -14.34
C LEU A 523 -37.76 40.21 -13.20
N MET A 524 -36.58 40.84 -13.24
CA MET A 524 -36.16 41.88 -12.28
C MET A 524 -37.09 43.10 -12.24
N LYS A 525 -37.81 43.38 -13.34
CA LYS A 525 -38.77 44.49 -13.46
C LYS A 525 -40.21 44.08 -13.09
N SER A 526 -40.45 42.82 -12.75
CA SER A 526 -41.77 42.36 -12.34
C SER A 526 -42.06 42.69 -10.88
N GLU A 527 -43.27 43.17 -10.60
CA GLU A 527 -43.73 43.49 -9.23
C GLU A 527 -44.24 42.25 -8.47
N TYR A 528 -44.33 41.10 -9.14
CA TYR A 528 -44.97 39.88 -8.63
C TYR A 528 -44.19 39.16 -7.52
N LYS A 529 -42.85 39.10 -7.64
CA LYS A 529 -41.95 38.47 -6.65
C LYS A 529 -40.59 39.18 -6.70
N ASN A 530 -39.92 39.34 -5.56
CA ASN A 530 -38.64 40.06 -5.50
C ASN A 530 -37.46 39.20 -6.00
N TYR A 531 -37.38 38.98 -7.31
CA TYR A 531 -36.25 38.32 -7.97
C TYR A 531 -34.94 39.11 -7.91
N ASN A 532 -35.00 40.37 -7.49
CA ASN A 532 -33.93 41.36 -7.64
C ASN A 532 -32.65 40.97 -6.89
N ILE A 533 -32.77 40.28 -5.74
CA ILE A 533 -31.63 39.80 -4.94
C ILE A 533 -30.90 38.67 -5.67
N ILE A 534 -31.64 37.63 -6.09
CA ILE A 534 -31.09 36.40 -6.69
C ILE A 534 -30.50 36.70 -8.07
N VAL A 535 -31.22 37.45 -8.90
CA VAL A 535 -30.77 37.78 -10.25
C VAL A 535 -29.57 38.73 -10.23
N LYS A 536 -29.51 39.69 -9.31
CA LYS A 536 -28.28 40.49 -9.12
C LYS A 536 -27.10 39.64 -8.64
N HIS A 537 -27.33 38.73 -7.70
CA HIS A 537 -26.27 37.87 -7.18
C HIS A 537 -25.62 37.00 -8.28
N VAL A 538 -26.42 36.51 -9.23
CA VAL A 538 -25.91 35.74 -10.38
C VAL A 538 -25.25 36.62 -11.45
N LEU A 539 -25.85 37.76 -11.80
CA LEU A 539 -25.30 38.66 -12.83
C LEU A 539 -24.08 39.48 -12.36
N ASP A 540 -23.82 39.59 -11.05
CA ASP A 540 -22.64 40.28 -10.51
C ASP A 540 -21.40 39.39 -10.57
N ARG A 541 -20.64 39.53 -11.67
CA ARG A 541 -19.40 38.80 -12.00
C ARG A 541 -18.23 38.96 -11.01
N ARG A 542 -18.47 39.49 -9.81
CA ARG A 542 -17.47 39.64 -8.74
C ARG A 542 -17.42 38.46 -7.76
N ILE A 543 -18.31 37.48 -7.89
CA ILE A 543 -18.47 36.36 -6.93
C ILE A 543 -18.36 34.97 -7.62
N SER A 544 -18.19 34.91 -8.95
CA SER A 544 -18.02 33.66 -9.72
C SER A 544 -16.56 33.22 -9.87
#